data_AF-A0A9X0QAT0-F1
#
_entry.id   AF-A0A9X0QAT0-F1
#
_cell.length_a   1.000
_cell.length_b   1.000
_cell.length_c   1.000
_cell.angle_alpha   90.00
_cell.angle_beta   90.00
_cell.angle_gamma   90.00
#
_symmetry.space_group_name_H-M   'P 1'
#
loop_
_entity.id
_entity.type
_entity.pdbx_description
1 polymer ?
#
loop_
_entity_poly.entity_id
_entity_poly.type
_entity_poly.pdbx_seq_one_letter_code
_entity_poly.pdbx_strand_id
1 'polypeptide(L)' 'MSSIANILYPVDFSHACVSMAAYVKRAAALLGARVSLIHVADPGGYNGLQLYVRPITEV' A
#
# COMPACT_ATOMS: atom_id res chain seq x y z
N MET A 1 -4.85 5.45 -28.89
CA MET A 1 -4.53 4.40 -27.91
C MET A 1 -4.37 5.08 -26.55
N SER A 2 -5.10 4.68 -25.52
CA SER A 2 -4.96 5.26 -24.18
C SER A 2 -3.69 4.72 -23.52
N SER A 3 -2.71 5.57 -23.22
CA SER A 3 -1.54 5.19 -22.44
C SER A 3 -1.92 5.04 -20.97
N ILE A 4 -1.40 4.00 -20.32
CA ILE A 4 -1.49 3.87 -18.87
C ILE A 4 -0.50 4.87 -18.26
N ALA A 5 -1.01 5.95 -17.66
CA ALA A 5 -0.19 7.00 -17.07
C ALA A 5 0.08 6.79 -15.57
N ASN A 6 -0.76 6.01 -14.88
CA ASN A 6 -0.68 5.79 -13.44
C ASN A 6 -0.87 4.30 -13.11
N ILE A 7 0.02 3.75 -12.29
CA ILE A 7 -0.02 2.38 -11.79
C ILE A 7 -0.25 2.44 -10.28
N LEU A 8 -1.36 1.86 -9.81
CA LEU A 8 -1.59 1.66 -8.38
C LEU A 8 -0.93 0.35 -7.95
N TYR A 9 -0.03 0.43 -6.97
CA TYR A 9 0.72 -0.70 -6.46
C TYR A 9 0.39 -0.96 -4.98
N PRO A 10 -0.46 -1.95 -4.68
CA PRO A 10 -0.78 -2.31 -3.31
C PRO A 10 0.42 -2.99 -2.64
N VAL A 11 0.67 -2.61 -1.39
CA VAL A 11 1.73 -3.18 -0.56
C VAL A 11 1.16 -3.61 0.78
N ASP A 12 1.49 -4.81 1.20
CA ASP A 12 1.15 -5.42 2.49
C ASP A 12 2.40 -5.75 3.32
N PHE A 13 3.58 -5.34 2.83
CA PHE A 13 4.90 -5.65 3.38
C PHE A 13 5.26 -7.15 3.45
N SER A 14 4.51 -8.00 2.72
CA SER A 14 4.87 -9.40 2.56
C SER A 14 6.09 -9.57 1.66
N HIS A 15 6.77 -10.72 1.75
CA HIS A 15 7.82 -11.08 0.80
C HIS A 15 7.30 -11.04 -0.65
N ALA A 16 6.04 -11.43 -0.88
CA ALA A 16 5.43 -11.44 -2.20
C ALA A 16 5.35 -10.03 -2.81
N CYS A 17 4.92 -9.02 -2.04
CA CYS A 17 4.92 -7.65 -2.54
C CYS A 17 6.37 -7.18 -2.79
N VAL A 18 7.32 -7.44 -1.90
CA VAL A 18 8.71 -7.01 -2.12
C VAL A 18 9.28 -7.61 -3.42
N SER A 19 9.02 -8.89 -3.69
CA SER A 19 9.44 -9.55 -4.94
C SER A 19 8.84 -8.92 -6.20
N MET A 20 7.62 -8.39 -6.12
CA MET A 20 6.94 -7.76 -7.27
C MET A 20 7.39 -6.32 -7.56
N ALA A 21 8.00 -5.63 -6.59
CA ALA A 21 8.39 -4.23 -6.73
C ALA A 21 9.31 -3.97 -7.96
N ALA A 22 10.23 -4.89 -8.27
CA ALA A 22 11.12 -4.76 -9.41
C ALA A 22 10.37 -4.80 -10.76
N TYR A 23 9.31 -5.61 -10.86
CA TYR A 23 8.49 -5.71 -12.05
C TYR A 23 7.64 -4.45 -12.26
N VAL A 24 7.02 -3.95 -11.19
CA VAL A 24 6.22 -2.72 -11.24
C VAL A 24 7.08 -1.53 -11.65
N LYS A 25 8.29 -1.41 -11.10
CA LYS A 25 9.25 -0.38 -11.49
C LYS A 25 9.62 -0.45 -12.97
N ARG A 26 9.85 -1.65 -13.52
CA ARG A 26 10.15 -1.85 -14.95
C ARG A 26 8.94 -1.49 -15.83
N ALA A 27 7.74 -1.92 -15.45
CA ALA A 27 6.52 -1.60 -16.18
C ALA A 27 6.28 -0.09 -16.24
N ALA A 28 6.49 0.62 -15.13
CA ALA A 28 6.39 2.07 -15.06
C ALA A 28 7.38 2.77 -16.02
N ALA A 29 8.62 2.29 -16.07
CA ALA A 29 9.64 2.84 -16.97
C ALA A 29 9.28 2.63 -18.46
N LEU A 30 8.77 1.46 -18.82
CA LEU A 30 8.35 1.15 -20.21
C LEU A 30 7.15 1.99 -20.65
N LEU A 31 6.24 2.28 -19.72
CA LEU A 31 5.01 3.00 -19.99
C LEU A 31 5.13 4.52 -19.81
N GLY A 32 6.26 5.01 -19.29
CA GLY A 32 6.37 6.41 -18.84
C GLY A 32 5.36 6.75 -17.74
N ALA A 33 4.95 5.75 -16.95
CA ALA A 33 3.87 5.84 -15.97
C ALA A 33 4.40 6.18 -14.57
N ARG A 34 3.59 6.87 -13.78
CA ARG A 34 3.85 7.09 -12.35
C ARG A 34 3.34 5.91 -11.53
N VAL A 35 4.08 5.52 -10.49
CA VAL A 35 3.65 4.49 -9.53
C VAL A 35 3.19 5.16 -8.25
N SER A 36 1.98 4.78 -7.79
CA SER A 36 1.44 5.15 -6.48
C SER A 36 1.35 3.92 -5.61
N LEU A 37 1.98 3.97 -4.44
CA LEU A 37 1.95 2.90 -3.44
C LEU A 37 0.73 3.07 -2.53
N ILE A 38 0.03 1.97 -2.22
CA ILE A 38 -1.05 1.98 -1.22
C ILE A 38 -0.87 0.83 -0.23
N HIS A 39 -0.82 1.17 1.05
CA HIS A 39 -0.89 0.21 2.15
C HIS A 39 -2.21 0.43 2.89
N VAL A 40 -2.98 -0.64 3.08
CA VAL A 40 -4.18 -0.60 3.91
C VAL A 40 -3.80 -1.10 5.29
N ALA A 41 -3.75 -0.18 6.26
CA ALA A 41 -3.63 -0.54 7.65
C ALA A 41 -5.01 -0.90 8.19
N ASP A 42 -5.19 -2.16 8.62
CA ASP A 42 -6.39 -2.59 9.33
C ASP A 42 -6.12 -2.56 10.85
N PRO A 43 -6.63 -1.54 11.57
CA PRO A 43 -6.45 -1.44 13.01
C PRO A 43 -7.29 -2.46 13.80
N GLY A 44 -8.28 -3.11 13.18
CA GLY A 44 -9.16 -4.11 13.80
C GLY A 44 -8.70 -5.56 13.60
N GLY A 45 -7.94 -5.83 12.53
CA GLY A 45 -7.42 -7.16 12.20
C GLY A 45 -6.16 -7.58 12.98
N TYR A 46 -5.48 -6.62 13.62
CA TYR A 46 -4.38 -6.89 14.54
C TYR A 46 -4.91 -7.22 15.94
N ASN A 47 -5.02 -8.52 16.26
CA ASN A 47 -5.21 -9.02 17.64
C ASN A 47 -3.93 -8.86 18.49
N GLY A 48 -3.24 -7.72 18.35
CA GLY A 48 -1.86 -7.53 18.78
C GLY A 48 -1.60 -6.40 19.77
N LEU A 49 -2.55 -5.48 20.00
CA LEU A 49 -2.45 -4.41 21.02
C LEU A 49 -3.89 -4.06 21.44
N GLN A 50 -4.29 -4.03 22.72
CA GLN A 50 -3.80 -3.03 23.67
C GLN A 50 -3.40 -1.70 22.99
N LEU A 51 -4.15 -1.28 21.96
CA LEU A 51 -4.23 0.11 21.55
C LEU A 51 -4.77 0.81 22.78
N TYR A 52 -3.85 1.37 23.56
CA TYR A 52 -4.09 2.21 24.74
C TYR A 52 -5.46 2.84 24.63
N VAL A 53 -6.40 2.28 25.38
CA VAL A 53 -7.72 2.85 25.57
C VAL A 53 -7.47 4.23 26.14
N ARG A 54 -7.39 5.24 25.27
CA ARG A 54 -7.69 6.59 25.68
C ARG A 54 -9.21 6.58 25.82
N PRO A 55 -9.76 6.75 27.03
CA PRO A 55 -11.16 7.09 27.13
C PRO A 55 -11.33 8.36 26.29
N ILE A 56 -12.19 8.28 25.29
CA ILE A 56 -12.69 9.47 24.62
C ILE A 56 -13.52 10.15 25.69
N THR A 57 -12.93 11.11 26.39
CA THR A 57 -13.70 12.03 27.22
C THR A 57 -14.46 12.92 26.24
N GLU A 58 -15.72 12.56 25.97
CA GLU A 58 -16.66 13.54 25.44
C GLU A 58 -16.81 14.64 26.49
N VAL A 59 -16.79 15.88 25.99
CA VAL A 59 -16.71 17.16 26.72
C VAL A 59 -17.68 17.26 27.90
#